data_AF-A0A7V0W250-F1
#
_entry.id   AF-A0A7V0W250-F1
#
_cell.length_a   1.000
_cell.length_b   1.000
_cell.length_c   1.000
_cell.angle_alpha   90.00
_cell.angle_beta   90.00
_cell.angle_gamma   90.00
#
_symmetry.space_group_name_H-M   'P 1'
#
loop_
_entity.id
_entity.type
_entity.pdbx_description
1 polymer ?
#
loop_
_entity_poly.entity_id
_entity_poly.type
_entity_poly.pdbx_seq_one_letter_code
_entity_poly.pdbx_strand_id
1 'polypeptide(L)' 'AIALSLFKRFQSRQDDLFSDKILAALRREFGGHAVVSNE' A
#
# COMPACT_ATOMS: atom_id res chain seq x y z
N ALA A 1 -22.23 4.47 -1.59
CA ALA A 1 -21.69 3.18 -2.08
C ALA A 1 -21.03 2.44 -0.92
N ILE A 2 -21.69 1.41 -0.36
CA ILE A 2 -21.21 0.68 0.84
C ILE A 2 -20.13 -0.35 0.48
N ALA A 3 -20.21 -0.96 -0.71
CA ALA A 3 -19.27 -1.99 -1.15
C ALA A 3 -17.82 -1.51 -1.21
N LEU A 4 -17.55 -0.32 -1.78
CA LEU A 4 -16.20 0.23 -1.85
C LEU A 4 -15.59 0.47 -0.47
N SER A 5 -16.38 1.03 0.46
CA SER A 5 -15.96 1.26 1.84
C SER A 5 -15.64 -0.05 2.57
N LEU A 6 -16.42 -1.12 2.32
CA LEU A 6 -16.15 -2.44 2.89
C LEU A 6 -14.83 -3.03 2.38
N PHE A 7 -14.59 -3.00 1.06
CA PHE A 7 -13.34 -3.50 0.48
C PHE A 7 -12.12 -2.72 0.96
N LYS A 8 -12.22 -1.40 1.11
CA LYS A 8 -11.14 -0.58 1.66
C LYS A 8 -10.83 -0.91 3.12
N ARG A 9 -11.85 -1.20 3.94
CA ARG A 9 -11.64 -1.68 5.31
C ARG A 9 -10.89 -3.01 5.36
N PHE A 10 -11.20 -3.94 4.46
CA PHE A 10 -10.47 -5.21 4.38
C PHE A 10 -9.03 -5.05 3.89
N GLN A 11 -8.76 -4.15 2.94
CA GLN A 11 -7.40 -3.82 2.51
C GLN A 11 -6.58 -3.22 3.67
N SER A 12 -7.14 -2.28 4.42
CA SER A 12 -6.44 -1.60 5.53
C SER A 12 -6.03 -2.50 6.69
N ARG A 13 -6.62 -3.70 6.82
CA ARG A 13 -6.28 -4.68 7.87
C ARG A 13 -5.18 -5.65 7.44
N GLN A 14 -4.72 -5.55 6.20
CA GLN A 14 -3.64 -6.39 5.68
C GLN A 14 -2.36 -5.59 5.78
N ASP A 15 -1.50 -5.97 6.72
CA ASP A 15 -0.27 -5.23 7.00
C ASP A 15 0.80 -5.42 5.92
N ASP A 16 0.77 -6.54 5.19
CA ASP A 16 1.83 -6.93 4.25
C ASP A 16 1.35 -7.14 2.80
N LEU A 17 0.65 -6.15 2.26
CA LEU A 17 0.05 -6.26 0.93
C LEU A 17 1.09 -6.09 -0.19
N PHE A 18 1.22 -7.10 -1.06
CA PHE A 18 2.19 -7.09 -2.16
C PHE A 18 2.02 -5.90 -3.12
N SER A 19 0.78 -5.51 -3.40
CA SER A 19 0.48 -4.33 -4.24
C SER A 19 1.06 -3.06 -3.65
N ASP A 20 1.06 -2.94 -2.32
CA ASP A 20 1.51 -1.73 -1.61
C ASP A 20 3.04 -1.68 -1.59
N LYS A 21 3.71 -2.84 -1.53
CA LYS A 21 5.16 -2.95 -1.73
C LYS A 21 5.59 -2.51 -3.13
N ILE A 22 4.91 -2.99 -4.17
CA ILE A 22 5.19 -2.56 -5.55
C ILE A 22 4.97 -1.05 -5.67
N LEU A 23 3.86 -0.55 -5.13
CA LEU A 23 3.54 0.87 -5.18
C LEU A 23 4.61 1.72 -4.44
N ALA A 24 5.10 1.26 -3.30
CA ALA A 24 6.20 1.90 -2.58
C ALA A 24 7.48 1.90 -3.41
N ALA A 25 7.82 0.79 -4.07
CA ALA A 25 8.98 0.71 -4.97
C ALA A 25 8.85 1.70 -6.14
N LEU A 26 7.68 1.79 -6.78
CA LEU A 26 7.44 2.75 -7.86
C LEU A 26 7.57 4.20 -7.39
N ARG A 27 7.03 4.53 -6.21
CA ARG A 27 7.19 5.88 -5.63
C ARG A 27 8.64 6.23 -5.34
N ARG A 28 9.47 5.25 -4.99
CA ARG A 28 10.90 5.42 -4.82
C ARG A 28 11.60 5.68 -6.16
N GLU A 29 11.40 4.80 -7.13
CA GLU A 29 12.09 4.84 -8.42
C GLU A 29 11.72 6.07 -9.25
N PHE A 30 10.46 6.48 -9.24
CA PHE A 30 9.97 7.57 -10.08
C PHE A 30 9.71 8.89 -9.33
N GLY A 31 9.44 8.81 -8.03
CA GLY A 31 9.12 9.99 -7.21
C GLY A 31 10.21 10.41 -6.23
N GLY A 32 11.29 9.64 -6.09
CA GLY A 32 12.34 9.89 -5.11
C GLY A 32 11.88 9.76 -3.65
N HIS A 33 10.72 9.14 -3.40
CA HIS A 33 10.18 8.97 -2.06
C HIS A 33 11.00 7.93 -1.28
N ALA A 34 11.37 8.27 -0.03
CA ALA A 34 12.00 7.33 0.88
C ALA A 34 11.04 6.18 1.23
N VAL A 35 11.57 4.96 1.30
CA VAL A 35 10.85 3.76 1.72
C VAL A 35 11.39 3.33 3.08
N VAL A 36 10.49 3.08 4.03
CA VAL A 36 10.84 2.52 5.34
C VAL A 36 10.52 1.03 5.32
N SER A 37 11.51 0.20 5.61
CA SER A 37 11.31 -1.22 5.90
C SER A 37 10.92 -1.38 7.37
N ASN A 38 9.80 -2.04 7.64
CA ASN A 38 9.55 -2.59 8.97
C ASN A 38 10.37 -3.89 9.05
N GLU A 39 11.54 -3.83 9.68
CA GLU A 39 12.18 -5.00 10.29
C GLU A 39 11.56 -5.27 11.66
#